data_AF-A0A6N7AFI6-F1
#
_entry.id   AF-A0A6N7AFI6-F1
#
_cell.length_a   1.000
_cell.length_b   1.000
_cell.length_c   1.000
_cell.angle_alpha   90.00
_cell.angle_beta   90.00
_cell.angle_gamma   90.00
#
_symmetry.space_group_name_H-M   'P 1'
#
loop_
_entity.id
_entity.type
_entity.pdbx_description
1 polymer ?
#
loop_
_entity_poly.entity_id
_entity_poly.type
_entity_poly.pdbx_seq_one_letter_code
_entity_poly.pdbx_strand_id
1 'polypeptide(L)'
;MYAGTAAPFNFSGLVRHSYLRKGPEQGELQITLTPKHTRDRPSHAVALDIRKRLEGVSIPHGATLKVMEVPPGPPVLSTLLAEIYGPDAKTRRVMAEKVKEAFDRVDSIVDVDDTLGDSSQRLRFVIVPEQLEFHGVQEAHVHETLQSLLGGVRVGYSHRGHGHHPHRNRGPSA
;
A
#
# COMPACT_ATOMS: atom_id res chain seq x y z
N MET A 1 -5.78 -2.83 -13.97
CA MET A 1 -4.58 -2.46 -13.19
C MET A 1 -4.93 -1.23 -12.39
N TYR A 2 -4.65 -1.25 -11.09
CA TYR A 2 -4.89 -0.13 -10.18
C TYR A 2 -3.52 0.33 -9.67
N ALA A 3 -3.25 1.64 -9.77
CA ALA A 3 -2.01 2.27 -9.34
C ALA A 3 -2.36 3.44 -8.45
N GLY A 4 -1.77 3.54 -7.27
CA GLY A 4 -2.12 4.56 -6.29
C GLY A 4 -3.35 4.26 -5.44
N THR A 5 -4.21 3.34 -5.88
CA THR A 5 -5.52 3.04 -5.28
C THR A 5 -5.77 1.53 -5.21
N ALA A 6 -6.61 1.11 -4.27
CA ALA A 6 -7.05 -0.28 -4.20
C ALA A 6 -7.89 -0.71 -5.43
N ALA A 7 -7.85 -2.00 -5.76
CA ALA A 7 -8.84 -2.60 -6.64
C ALA A 7 -10.23 -2.65 -5.97
N PRO A 8 -11.32 -2.85 -6.74
CA PRO A 8 -12.66 -3.07 -6.21
C PRO A 8 -12.67 -4.16 -5.16
N PHE A 9 -13.54 -3.98 -4.16
CA PHE A 9 -13.67 -4.87 -3.01
C PHE A 9 -13.78 -6.34 -3.45
N ASN A 10 -12.84 -7.16 -2.99
CA ASN A 10 -12.84 -8.61 -3.15
C ASN A 10 -12.47 -9.29 -1.82
N PHE A 11 -12.75 -10.58 -1.69
CA PHE A 11 -12.57 -11.31 -0.43
C PHE A 11 -11.11 -11.38 0.04
N SER A 12 -10.15 -11.53 -0.89
CA SER A 12 -8.72 -11.49 -0.55
C SER A 12 -8.28 -10.12 -0.04
N GLY A 13 -8.85 -9.06 -0.59
CA GLY A 13 -8.62 -7.68 -0.18
C GLY A 13 -9.21 -7.34 1.18
N LEU A 14 -10.31 -7.99 1.59
CA LEU A 14 -10.87 -7.89 2.94
C LEU A 14 -9.88 -8.43 3.99
N VAL A 15 -9.39 -9.65 3.78
CA VAL A 15 -8.51 -10.31 4.77
C VAL A 15 -7.17 -9.60 4.90
N ARG A 16 -6.59 -9.10 3.80
CA ARG A 16 -5.29 -8.42 3.85
C ARG A 16 -5.38 -6.90 3.97
N HIS A 17 -6.57 -6.36 4.22
CA HIS A 17 -6.87 -4.93 4.23
C HIS A 17 -6.36 -4.18 2.98
N SER A 18 -6.31 -4.85 1.81
CA SER A 18 -5.85 -4.24 0.55
C SER A 18 -6.73 -3.07 0.11
N TYR A 19 -7.98 -2.99 0.60
CA TYR A 19 -8.86 -1.85 0.39
C TYR A 19 -8.37 -0.54 1.05
N LEU A 20 -7.45 -0.63 2.03
CA LEU A 20 -6.81 0.54 2.64
C LEU A 20 -5.69 1.12 1.77
N ARG A 21 -5.36 0.48 0.63
CA ARG A 21 -4.30 0.94 -0.25
C ARG A 21 -4.60 2.33 -0.80
N LYS A 22 -3.75 3.27 -0.42
CA LYS A 22 -3.83 4.69 -0.79
C LYS A 22 -2.43 5.29 -0.74
N GLY A 23 -1.73 5.21 -1.87
CA GLY A 23 -0.36 5.70 -1.97
C GLY A 23 0.21 5.41 -3.36
N PRO A 24 0.92 6.37 -3.99
CA PRO A 24 1.45 6.23 -5.36
C PRO A 24 2.42 5.05 -5.51
N GLU A 25 3.05 4.60 -4.42
CA GLU A 25 3.94 3.45 -4.35
C GLU A 25 3.22 2.09 -4.39
N GLN A 26 1.88 2.09 -4.28
CA GLN A 26 1.08 0.87 -4.22
C GLN A 26 0.42 0.58 -5.58
N GLY A 27 0.47 -0.68 -5.99
CA GLY A 27 -0.17 -1.16 -7.22
C GLY A 27 -0.81 -2.53 -7.04
N GLU A 28 -1.85 -2.79 -7.82
CA GLU A 28 -2.56 -4.06 -7.88
C GLU A 28 -2.91 -4.43 -9.34
N LEU A 29 -2.55 -5.65 -9.74
CA LEU A 29 -2.90 -6.23 -11.03
C LEU A 29 -3.75 -7.47 -10.81
N GLN A 30 -5.03 -7.38 -11.19
CA GLN A 30 -5.94 -8.50 -11.20
C GLN A 30 -5.94 -9.16 -12.58
N ILE A 31 -5.72 -10.48 -12.60
CA ILE A 31 -5.74 -11.30 -13.82
C ILE A 31 -6.94 -12.23 -13.74
N THR A 32 -7.88 -12.09 -14.67
CA THR A 32 -9.03 -12.99 -14.81
C THR A 32 -8.68 -14.08 -15.82
N LEU A 33 -8.66 -15.33 -15.36
CA LEU A 33 -8.43 -16.49 -16.22
C LEU A 33 -9.71 -16.90 -16.94
N THR A 34 -9.57 -17.59 -18.08
CA THR A 34 -10.70 -18.24 -18.75
C THR A 34 -11.34 -19.33 -17.86
N PRO A 35 -12.62 -19.66 -18.09
CA PRO A 35 -13.32 -20.70 -17.35
C PRO A 35 -12.53 -22.01 -17.30
N LYS A 36 -12.58 -22.73 -16.16
CA LYS A 36 -11.82 -23.97 -15.97
C LYS A 36 -12.06 -25.02 -17.06
N HIS A 37 -13.28 -25.10 -17.58
CA HIS A 37 -13.66 -26.08 -18.60
C HIS A 37 -13.10 -25.78 -20.00
N THR A 38 -12.58 -24.58 -20.22
CA THR A 38 -12.01 -24.15 -21.51
C THR A 38 -10.50 -23.99 -21.46
N ARG A 39 -9.86 -24.47 -20.38
CA ARG A 39 -8.40 -24.42 -20.20
C ARG A 39 -7.85 -25.74 -19.68
N ASP A 40 -6.71 -26.15 -20.21
CA ASP A 40 -6.04 -27.38 -19.78
C ASP A 40 -5.19 -27.17 -18.51
N ARG A 41 -4.67 -25.95 -18.31
CA ARG A 41 -3.82 -25.62 -17.16
C ARG A 41 -4.68 -25.21 -15.96
N PRO A 42 -4.47 -25.78 -14.75
CA PRO A 42 -5.14 -25.34 -13.51
C PRO A 42 -4.64 -23.94 -13.07
N SER A 43 -5.43 -23.23 -12.25
CA SER A 43 -5.12 -21.84 -11.85
C SER A 43 -3.82 -21.79 -11.05
N HIS A 44 -3.63 -22.77 -10.17
CA HIS A 44 -2.40 -22.96 -9.42
C HIS A 44 -1.15 -23.07 -10.30
N ALA A 45 -1.20 -23.86 -11.38
CA ALA A 45 -0.08 -23.99 -12.31
C ALA A 45 0.19 -22.68 -13.08
N VAL A 46 -0.83 -21.85 -13.30
CA VAL A 46 -0.67 -20.52 -13.88
C VAL A 46 -0.03 -19.57 -12.87
N ALA A 47 -0.47 -19.58 -11.61
CA ALA A 47 0.11 -18.77 -10.55
C ALA A 47 1.60 -19.08 -10.31
N LEU A 48 1.98 -20.37 -10.28
CA LEU A 48 3.38 -20.79 -10.17
C LEU A 48 4.25 -20.36 -11.36
N ASP A 49 3.73 -20.48 -12.60
CA ASP A 49 4.43 -20.02 -13.80
C ASP A 49 4.63 -18.50 -13.78
N ILE A 50 3.61 -17.74 -13.36
CA ILE A 50 3.74 -16.28 -13.19
C ILE A 50 4.81 -15.95 -12.13
N ARG A 51 4.82 -16.64 -10.98
CA ARG A 51 5.86 -16.44 -9.95
C ARG A 51 7.26 -16.63 -10.54
N LYS A 52 7.51 -17.75 -11.22
CA LYS A 52 8.80 -18.04 -11.88
C LYS A 52 9.20 -16.98 -12.89
N ARG A 53 8.26 -16.46 -13.67
CA ARG A 53 8.53 -15.39 -14.65
C ARG A 53 8.87 -14.06 -13.98
N LEU A 54 8.31 -13.80 -12.80
CA LEU A 54 8.51 -12.55 -12.06
C LEU A 54 9.77 -12.57 -11.18
N GLU A 55 10.32 -13.73 -10.85
CA GLU A 55 11.60 -13.86 -10.11
C GLU A 55 12.75 -13.10 -10.81
N GLY A 56 12.74 -13.02 -12.13
CA GLY A 56 13.76 -12.30 -12.92
C GLY A 56 13.48 -10.81 -13.14
N VAL A 57 12.37 -10.28 -12.62
CA VAL A 57 12.00 -8.87 -12.83
C VAL A 57 12.74 -8.01 -11.82
N SER A 58 13.57 -7.08 -12.31
CA SER A 58 14.20 -6.06 -11.48
C SER A 58 13.13 -5.17 -10.86
N ILE A 59 12.99 -5.23 -9.54
CA ILE A 59 12.14 -4.34 -8.75
C ILE A 59 12.99 -3.30 -8.01
N PRO A 60 12.48 -2.06 -7.81
CA PRO A 60 13.19 -1.05 -7.03
C PRO A 60 13.54 -1.54 -5.63
N HIS A 61 14.64 -1.03 -5.06
CA HIS A 61 15.02 -1.38 -3.69
C HIS A 61 13.90 -1.02 -2.70
N GLY A 62 13.55 -1.96 -1.81
CA GLY A 62 12.43 -1.82 -0.86
C GLY A 62 11.03 -2.09 -1.44
N ALA A 63 10.91 -2.40 -2.74
CA ALA A 63 9.65 -2.84 -3.32
C ALA A 63 9.41 -4.34 -3.05
N THR A 64 8.15 -4.70 -2.87
CA THR A 64 7.72 -6.09 -2.65
C THR A 64 6.70 -6.49 -3.70
N LEU A 65 6.99 -7.55 -4.45
CA LEU A 65 6.09 -8.11 -5.47
C LEU A 65 5.58 -9.48 -5.01
N LYS A 66 4.26 -9.67 -5.01
CA LYS A 66 3.63 -10.93 -4.60
C LYS A 66 2.55 -11.36 -5.59
N VAL A 67 2.56 -12.65 -5.93
CA VAL A 67 1.53 -13.28 -6.77
C VAL A 67 0.59 -14.06 -5.88
N MET A 68 -0.67 -13.65 -5.82
CA MET A 68 -1.67 -14.31 -4.98
C MET A 68 -2.69 -15.03 -5.84
N GLU A 69 -2.95 -16.30 -5.52
CA GLU A 69 -4.11 -17.03 -6.00
C GLU A 69 -5.25 -16.84 -4.99
N VAL A 70 -6.48 -16.70 -5.47
CA VAL A 70 -7.65 -16.66 -4.58
C VAL A 70 -7.83 -18.07 -3.99
N PRO A 71 -7.67 -18.26 -2.67
CA PRO A 71 -7.75 -19.58 -2.07
C PRO A 71 -9.19 -20.13 -2.19
N PRO A 72 -9.37 -21.44 -2.40
CA PRO A 72 -10.69 -22.07 -2.50
C PRO A 72 -11.42 -22.20 -1.15
N GLY A 73 -10.73 -21.97 -0.02
CA GLY A 73 -11.29 -22.02 1.32
C GLY A 73 -11.48 -20.63 1.95
N PRO A 74 -12.03 -20.55 3.18
CA PRO A 74 -12.13 -19.28 3.89
C PRO A 74 -10.72 -18.66 4.03
N PRO A 75 -10.55 -17.39 3.65
CA PRO A 75 -9.24 -16.75 3.63
C PRO A 75 -8.69 -16.60 5.06
N VAL A 76 -7.52 -17.16 5.32
CA VAL A 76 -6.74 -16.96 6.56
C VAL A 76 -5.63 -15.94 6.31
N LEU A 77 -5.30 -15.15 7.33
CA LEU A 77 -4.23 -14.14 7.26
C LEU A 77 -2.87 -14.79 6.94
N SER A 78 -2.52 -15.81 7.73
CA SER A 78 -1.31 -16.64 7.62
C SER A 78 -1.60 -18.01 8.23
N THR A 79 -0.85 -19.04 7.81
CA THR A 79 -0.91 -20.38 8.45
C THR A 79 -0.32 -20.34 9.86
N LEU A 80 0.69 -19.50 10.09
CA LEU A 80 1.31 -19.23 11.38
C LEU A 80 1.34 -17.72 11.63
N LEU A 81 1.00 -17.29 12.85
CA LEU A 81 1.04 -15.89 13.27
C LEU A 81 1.83 -15.79 14.57
N ALA A 82 2.83 -14.91 14.60
CA ALA A 82 3.59 -14.59 15.80
C ALA A 82 3.31 -13.13 16.20
N GLU A 83 2.72 -12.94 17.38
CA GLU A 83 2.50 -11.60 17.94
C GLU A 83 3.58 -11.28 18.98
N ILE A 84 4.26 -10.15 18.79
CA ILE A 84 5.43 -9.78 19.60
C ILE A 84 5.11 -8.57 20.46
N TYR A 85 5.05 -8.81 21.77
CA TYR A 85 4.78 -7.80 22.78
C TYR A 85 6.08 -7.41 23.49
N GLY A 86 6.23 -6.12 23.81
CA GLY A 86 7.42 -5.60 24.47
C GLY A 86 7.28 -4.13 24.86
N PRO A 87 8.04 -3.67 25.87
CA PRO A 87 7.87 -2.36 26.48
C PRO A 87 8.20 -1.19 25.54
N ASP A 88 9.12 -1.40 24.60
CA ASP A 88 9.57 -0.37 23.67
C ASP A 88 9.66 -0.91 22.22
N ALA A 89 9.61 0.02 21.26
CA ALA A 89 9.60 -0.31 19.84
C ALA A 89 10.92 -0.93 19.36
N LYS A 90 12.06 -0.57 19.97
CA LYS A 90 13.38 -1.08 19.58
C LYS A 90 13.50 -2.55 19.95
N THR A 91 13.11 -2.91 21.17
CA THR A 91 13.11 -4.30 21.65
C THR A 91 12.14 -5.17 20.85
N ARG A 92 10.95 -4.66 20.51
CA ARG A 92 10.00 -5.38 19.65
C ARG A 92 10.58 -5.68 18.26
N ARG A 93 11.26 -4.72 17.63
CA ARG A 93 11.91 -4.94 16.33
C ARG A 93 13.02 -6.00 16.42
N VAL A 94 13.89 -5.91 17.42
CA VAL A 94 14.97 -6.90 17.60
C VAL A 94 14.41 -8.30 17.81
N MET A 95 13.31 -8.45 18.56
CA MET A 95 12.68 -9.78 18.71
C MET A 95 11.97 -10.24 17.44
N ALA A 96 11.33 -9.34 16.70
CA ALA A 96 10.71 -9.66 15.42
C ALA A 96 11.71 -10.20 14.41
N GLU A 97 12.88 -9.56 14.28
CA GLU A 97 13.98 -10.07 13.45
C GLU A 97 14.42 -11.48 13.86
N LYS A 98 14.59 -11.73 15.17
CA LYS A 98 14.97 -13.07 15.66
C LYS A 98 13.92 -14.14 15.39
N VAL A 99 12.65 -13.80 15.51
CA VAL A 99 11.54 -14.74 15.20
C VAL A 99 11.49 -15.01 13.71
N LYS A 100 11.68 -13.98 12.89
CA LYS A 100 11.76 -14.09 11.42
C LYS A 100 12.91 -15.01 11.00
N GLU A 101 14.12 -14.78 11.54
CA GLU A 101 15.26 -15.67 11.31
C GLU A 101 14.99 -17.12 11.72
N ALA A 102 14.24 -17.34 12.80
CA ALA A 102 13.89 -18.69 13.24
C ALA A 102 12.90 -19.36 12.26
N PHE A 103 11.96 -18.61 11.69
CA PHE A 103 11.03 -19.12 10.69
C PHE A 103 11.73 -19.41 9.36
N ASP A 104 12.64 -18.54 8.92
CA ASP A 104 13.41 -18.72 7.69
C ASP A 104 14.35 -19.95 7.72
N ARG A 105 14.70 -20.46 8.91
CA ARG A 105 15.51 -21.68 9.08
C ARG A 105 14.73 -22.98 8.92
N VAL A 106 13.40 -22.93 8.85
CA VAL A 106 12.56 -24.12 8.75
C VAL A 106 12.17 -24.32 7.29
N ASP A 107 12.70 -25.36 6.64
CA ASP A 107 12.51 -25.62 5.19
C ASP A 107 11.05 -25.68 4.73
N SER A 108 10.10 -25.99 5.62
CA SER A 108 8.68 -26.08 5.31
C SER A 108 7.93 -24.76 5.45
N ILE A 109 8.56 -23.71 5.99
CA ILE A 109 7.97 -22.38 6.14
C ILE A 109 8.39 -21.52 4.95
N VAL A 110 7.40 -21.00 4.22
CA VAL A 110 7.59 -20.13 3.06
C VAL A 110 6.79 -18.85 3.24
N ASP A 111 7.13 -17.81 2.48
CA ASP A 111 6.46 -16.50 2.50
C ASP A 111 6.45 -15.86 3.92
N VAL A 112 7.60 -15.85 4.61
CA VAL A 112 7.75 -15.21 5.93
C VAL A 112 7.70 -13.69 5.78
N ASP A 113 6.67 -13.09 6.38
CA ASP A 113 6.38 -11.67 6.31
C ASP A 113 6.31 -11.04 7.70
N ASP A 114 6.69 -9.76 7.78
CA ASP A 114 6.50 -8.92 8.95
C ASP A 114 5.76 -7.62 8.59
N THR A 115 5.23 -6.93 9.60
CA THR A 115 4.54 -5.65 9.45
C THR A 115 5.42 -4.47 9.88
N LEU A 116 6.74 -4.67 10.00
CA LEU A 116 7.65 -3.60 10.37
C LEU A 116 7.83 -2.69 9.15
N GLY A 117 7.13 -1.54 9.17
CA GLY A 117 7.42 -0.49 8.21
C GLY A 117 8.82 0.08 8.43
N ASP A 118 9.53 0.35 7.34
CA ASP A 118 10.74 1.17 7.37
C ASP A 118 10.42 2.53 8.00
N SER A 119 11.42 3.15 8.63
CA SER A 119 11.27 4.51 9.14
C SER A 119 11.03 5.45 7.97
N SER A 120 9.77 5.80 7.72
CA SER A 120 9.45 6.84 6.76
C SER A 120 10.21 8.12 7.14
N GLN A 121 10.84 8.75 6.15
CA GLN A 121 11.52 10.02 6.36
C GLN A 121 10.48 11.06 6.77
N ARG A 122 10.50 11.44 8.04
CA ARG A 122 9.63 12.49 8.57
C ARG A 122 10.33 13.83 8.45
N LEU A 123 9.93 14.63 7.47
CA LEU A 123 10.35 16.02 7.37
C LEU A 123 9.64 16.83 8.46
N ARG A 124 10.42 17.46 9.34
CA ARG A 124 9.92 18.39 10.36
C ARG A 124 10.39 19.78 10.00
N PHE A 125 9.46 20.65 9.64
CA PHE A 125 9.72 22.07 9.47
C PHE A 125 9.63 22.75 10.84
N VAL A 126 10.66 23.51 11.20
CA VAL A 126 10.69 24.32 12.41
C VAL A 126 10.74 25.78 11.97
N ILE A 127 9.72 26.53 12.34
CA ILE A 127 9.64 27.97 12.06
C ILE A 127 10.41 28.69 13.17
N VAL A 128 11.29 29.61 12.77
CA VAL A 128 12.08 30.44 13.69
C VAL A 128 11.51 31.86 13.64
N PRO A 129 10.79 32.32 14.69
CA PRO A 129 10.08 33.60 14.67
C PRO A 129 10.99 34.80 14.40
N GLU A 130 12.21 34.81 14.95
CA GLU A 130 13.13 35.93 14.75
C GLU A 130 13.52 36.11 13.28
N GLN A 131 13.64 35.01 12.53
CA GLN A 131 13.94 35.04 11.10
C GLN A 131 12.74 35.53 10.27
N LEU A 132 11.52 35.20 10.70
CA LEU A 132 10.31 35.68 10.05
C LEU A 132 10.16 37.20 10.18
N GLU A 133 10.38 37.72 11.38
CA GLU A 133 10.35 39.16 11.63
C GLU A 133 11.44 39.91 10.85
N PHE A 134 12.67 39.38 10.86
CA PHE A 134 13.79 39.96 10.11
C PHE A 134 13.50 40.05 8.60
N HIS A 135 12.83 39.04 8.03
CA HIS A 135 12.47 39.00 6.61
C HIS A 135 11.09 39.60 6.30
N GLY A 136 10.36 40.11 7.30
CA GLY A 136 9.01 40.66 7.11
C GLY A 136 7.97 39.63 6.63
N VAL A 137 8.18 38.34 6.92
CA VAL A 137 7.31 37.24 6.48
C VAL A 137 6.36 36.88 7.61
N GLN A 138 5.06 36.82 7.32
CA GLN A 138 4.07 36.32 8.27
C GLN A 138 4.09 34.78 8.31
N GLU A 139 3.90 34.21 9.50
CA GLU A 139 3.84 32.75 9.71
C GLU A 139 2.76 32.08 8.83
N ALA A 140 1.63 32.75 8.60
CA ALA A 140 0.57 32.29 7.72
C ALA A 140 1.06 32.01 6.28
N HIS A 141 1.92 32.88 5.73
CA HIS A 141 2.48 32.71 4.38
C HIS A 141 3.42 31.49 4.29
N VAL A 142 4.13 31.18 5.38
CA VAL A 142 4.99 29.97 5.46
C VAL A 142 4.12 28.72 5.39
N HIS A 143 3.04 28.67 6.18
CA HIS A 143 2.12 27.55 6.17
C HIS A 143 1.42 27.37 4.81
N GLU A 144 0.97 28.45 4.20
CA GLU A 144 0.32 28.42 2.88
C GLU A 144 1.30 27.92 1.80
N THR A 145 2.55 28.37 1.82
CA THR A 145 3.60 27.91 0.91
C THR A 145 3.92 26.43 1.10
N LEU A 146 4.03 25.96 2.35
CA LEU A 146 4.27 24.55 2.66
C LEU A 146 3.10 23.68 2.21
N GLN A 147 1.86 24.11 2.45
CA GLN A 147 0.67 23.40 1.94
C GLN A 147 0.66 23.35 0.41
N SER A 148 1.07 24.44 -0.23
CA SER A 148 1.16 24.53 -1.70
C SER A 148 2.17 23.55 -2.28
N LEU A 149 3.34 23.48 -1.66
CA LEU A 149 4.46 22.66 -2.11
C LEU A 149 4.25 21.17 -1.84
N LEU A 150 3.68 20.82 -0.68
CA LEU A 150 3.59 19.43 -0.20
C LEU A 150 2.23 18.78 -0.45
N GLY A 151 1.15 19.55 -0.36
CA GLY A 151 -0.23 19.06 -0.49
C GLY A 151 -0.88 19.33 -1.85
N GLY A 152 -0.27 20.21 -2.65
CA GLY A 152 -0.86 20.76 -3.87
C GLY A 152 -2.00 21.73 -3.56
N VAL A 153 -1.98 22.92 -4.16
CA VAL A 153 -3.12 23.85 -4.08
C VAL A 153 -4.09 23.54 -5.19
N ARG A 154 -5.36 23.35 -4.85
CA ARG A 154 -6.44 23.38 -5.84
C ARG A 154 -6.74 24.85 -6.15
N VAL A 155 -6.05 25.39 -7.16
CA VAL A 155 -6.08 26.82 -7.54
C VAL A 155 -7.38 27.24 -8.24
N GLY A 156 -8.22 26.28 -8.63
CA GLY A 156 -9.53 26.53 -9.26
C GLY A 156 -9.96 25.39 -10.18
N TYR A 157 -11.21 25.43 -10.64
CA TYR A 157 -11.72 24.50 -11.65
C TYR A 157 -11.55 25.13 -13.04
N SER A 158 -10.70 24.54 -13.89
CA SER A 158 -10.62 24.92 -15.31
C SER A 158 -11.68 24.16 -16.09
N HIS A 159 -12.76 24.84 -16.49
CA HIS A 159 -13.69 24.30 -17.48
C HIS A 159 -13.01 24.26 -18.85
N ARG A 160 -12.40 23.14 -19.23
CA ARG A 160 -12.18 22.85 -20.65
C ARG A 160 -13.53 22.44 -21.22
N GLY A 161 -14.09 23.29 -22.08
CA GLY A 161 -15.40 23.13 -22.67
C GLY A 161 -15.54 21.82 -23.43
N HIS A 162 -16.15 20.83 -22.78
CA HIS A 162 -17.10 19.88 -23.36
C HIS A 162 -18.04 19.48 -22.22
N GLY A 163 -19.27 20.01 -22.28
CA GLY A 163 -20.19 20.08 -21.16
C GLY A 163 -20.67 18.74 -20.64
N HIS A 164 -20.04 18.25 -19.57
CA HIS A 164 -20.69 17.32 -18.65
C HIS A 164 -20.75 17.95 -17.26
N HIS A 165 -21.97 18.25 -16.83
CA HIS A 165 -22.26 18.69 -15.47
C HIS A 165 -21.91 17.56 -14.49
N PRO A 166 -21.14 17.82 -13.42
CA PRO A 166 -20.96 16.85 -12.37
C PRO A 166 -22.27 16.71 -11.58
N HIS A 167 -23.05 15.67 -11.86
CA HIS A 167 -24.21 15.31 -11.05
C HIS A 167 -23.71 14.69 -9.74
N ARG A 168 -23.81 15.46 -8.66
CA ARG A 168 -23.67 14.96 -7.29
C ARG A 168 -25.01 14.35 -6.88
N ASN A 169 -25.13 13.03 -6.93
CA ASN A 169 -26.30 12.34 -6.37
C ASN A 169 -26.17 12.29 -4.83
N ARG A 170 -26.85 13.21 -4.15
CA ARG A 170 -27.18 13.06 -2.71
C ARG A 170 -28.50 12.27 -2.67
N GLY A 171 -28.42 11.01 -2.28
CA GLY A 171 -29.61 10.28 -1.82
C GLY A 171 -30.17 10.94 -0.55
N PRO A 172 -31.50 10.97 -0.36
CA PRO A 172 -32.13 11.66 0.75
C PRO A 172 -31.90 10.90 2.06
N SER A 173 -31.52 11.63 3.08
CA SER A 173 -31.58 11.23 4.49
C SER A 173 -33.04 11.15 4.93
N ALA A 174 -33.42 10.00 5.50
CA ALA A 174 -34.51 9.87 6.47
C ALA A 174 -33.90 9.26 7.73
#